data_AF-A0A2V6AMP6-F1
#
_entry.id   AF-A0A2V6AMP6-F1
#
_cell.length_a   1.000
_cell.length_b   1.000
_cell.length_c   1.000
_cell.angle_alpha   90.00
_cell.angle_beta   90.00
_cell.angle_gamma   90.00
#
_symmetry.space_group_name_H-M   'P 1'
#
loop_
_entity.id
_entity.type
_entity.pdbx_description
1 polymer ?
#
loop_
_entity_poly.entity_id
_entity_poly.type
_entity_poly.pdbx_seq_one_letter_code
_entity_poly.pdbx_strand_id
1 'polypeptide(L)'
;MNLAKISTDFHRFRNRKCMFICGHQWQSAFPEFCPHPLRPDHGAHSKQRSMKKKVTGKDLRKEAPRSPRIRVGGYAILGRTIDKCRALVAGKIGEYHFDCPLDNTLFGFKGVRGDDFKAQIEQGAGDQEMVEWLNQSGEKKTPEEIRRWCEEVEASSLYHHPEKREFFSEEVKKLGLDPEKTTTFEWLEIDDRVSHAQQAA
;
A
#
# COMPACT_ATOMS: atom_id res chain seq x y z
N MET A 1 27.86 -9.26 37.95
CA MET A 1 27.48 -9.77 36.62
C MET A 1 26.46 -10.86 36.82
N ASN A 2 25.19 -10.64 36.48
CA ASN A 2 24.15 -11.67 36.54
C ASN A 2 23.37 -11.65 35.23
N LEU A 3 23.70 -12.62 34.38
CA LEU A 3 23.00 -13.01 33.17
C LEU A 3 21.81 -13.88 33.58
N ALA A 4 20.64 -13.28 33.75
CA ALA A 4 19.40 -14.03 33.83
C ALA A 4 18.21 -13.19 33.36
N LYS A 5 17.63 -13.65 32.24
CA LYS A 5 16.22 -13.48 31.87
C LYS A 5 15.81 -12.13 31.26
N ILE A 6 16.52 -11.76 30.20
CA ILE A 6 15.87 -11.17 29.01
C ILE A 6 15.18 -12.35 28.30
N SER A 7 13.97 -12.72 28.74
CA SER A 7 13.23 -13.85 28.15
C SER A 7 11.72 -13.58 28.19
N THR A 8 11.33 -12.43 27.65
CA THR A 8 9.92 -12.12 27.38
C THR A 8 9.67 -11.36 26.07
N ASP A 9 10.71 -10.95 25.33
CA ASP A 9 10.54 -10.20 24.07
C ASP A 9 10.82 -11.01 22.79
N PHE A 10 10.99 -12.33 22.88
CA PHE A 10 11.28 -13.17 21.70
C PHE A 10 10.02 -13.69 20.97
N HIS A 11 8.82 -13.28 21.39
CA HIS A 11 7.56 -13.60 20.71
C HIS A 11 6.91 -12.43 19.96
N ARG A 12 7.61 -11.30 19.79
CA ARG A 12 7.06 -10.10 19.14
C ARG A 12 7.34 -9.97 17.64
N PHE A 13 7.99 -10.95 17.00
CA PHE A 13 8.33 -10.85 15.57
C PHE A 13 8.21 -12.21 14.86
N ARG A 14 6.99 -12.71 14.74
CA ARG A 14 6.64 -13.70 13.71
C ARG A 14 5.32 -13.30 13.08
N ASN A 15 5.38 -12.53 11.99
CA ASN A 15 4.41 -12.77 10.92
C ASN A 15 4.95 -12.36 9.54
N ARG A 16 4.84 -13.33 8.63
CA ARG A 16 5.52 -13.46 7.34
C ARG A 16 4.79 -12.73 6.21
N LYS A 17 4.03 -11.66 6.49
CA LYS A 17 3.28 -10.92 5.43
C LYS A 17 4.22 -10.24 4.43
N CYS A 18 5.49 -10.02 4.81
CA CYS A 18 6.37 -9.07 4.12
C CYS A 18 7.38 -9.67 3.13
N MET A 19 7.69 -10.98 3.19
CA MET A 19 8.96 -11.46 2.63
C MET A 19 8.91 -11.94 1.17
N PHE A 20 7.74 -12.32 0.65
CA PHE A 20 7.66 -12.93 -0.69
C PHE A 20 7.09 -12.03 -1.80
N ILE A 21 6.56 -10.88 -1.43
CA ILE A 21 5.91 -9.96 -2.36
C ILE A 21 6.88 -8.91 -2.93
N CYS A 22 7.97 -8.63 -2.23
CA CYS A 22 8.89 -7.53 -2.53
C CYS A 22 10.24 -8.00 -3.13
N GLY A 23 10.38 -9.31 -3.39
CA GLY A 23 11.63 -9.92 -3.80
C GLY A 23 11.87 -9.82 -5.29
N HIS A 24 12.25 -8.64 -5.79
CA HIS A 24 13.30 -8.45 -6.79
C HIS A 24 13.35 -6.97 -7.22
N GLN A 25 14.57 -6.50 -7.47
CA GLN A 25 14.92 -5.26 -8.20
C GLN A 25 15.39 -4.08 -7.35
N TRP A 26 16.55 -4.23 -6.70
CA TRP A 26 17.44 -3.10 -6.41
C TRP A 26 18.91 -3.50 -6.56
N GLN A 27 19.41 -3.30 -7.79
CA GLN A 27 20.81 -3.24 -8.22
C GLN A 27 20.68 -2.82 -9.71
N SER A 28 21.23 -1.74 -10.23
CA SER A 28 22.49 -1.07 -9.95
C SER A 28 22.46 0.26 -10.72
N ALA A 29 22.94 1.36 -10.14
CA ALA A 29 23.45 2.50 -10.91
C ALA A 29 24.25 3.44 -9.99
N PHE A 30 25.55 3.21 -9.90
CA PHE A 30 26.52 4.28 -9.70
C PHE A 30 27.23 4.46 -11.05
N PRO A 31 27.48 5.71 -11.46
CA PRO A 31 28.88 6.03 -11.70
C PRO A 31 29.32 7.36 -11.08
N GLU A 32 30.48 7.24 -10.44
CA GLU A 32 31.62 8.13 -10.33
C GLU A 32 31.45 9.64 -10.58
N PHE A 33 31.79 10.38 -9.53
CA PHE A 33 32.01 11.82 -9.47
C PHE A 33 33.49 12.12 -9.77
N CYS A 34 33.78 13.06 -10.66
CA CYS A 34 35.05 13.77 -10.71
C CYS A 34 34.82 15.29 -10.56
N PRO A 35 35.66 16.03 -9.81
CA PRO A 35 35.40 17.42 -9.38
C PRO A 35 36.12 18.47 -10.25
N HIS A 36 35.62 19.72 -10.25
CA HIS A 36 36.35 21.02 -10.31
C HIS A 36 35.39 22.19 -10.70
N PRO A 37 35.75 23.49 -10.52
CA PRO A 37 35.50 24.23 -9.30
C PRO A 37 34.60 25.49 -9.47
N LEU A 38 34.06 25.89 -8.33
CA LEU A 38 33.41 27.14 -7.91
C LEU A 38 33.47 28.37 -8.86
N ARG A 39 32.29 28.95 -9.09
CA ARG A 39 32.08 30.42 -9.06
C ARG A 39 30.85 30.75 -8.21
N PRO A 40 30.87 31.84 -7.42
CA PRO A 40 29.70 32.29 -6.68
C PRO A 40 28.87 33.19 -7.59
N ASP A 41 27.57 32.92 -7.72
CA ASP A 41 26.64 33.95 -8.16
C ASP A 41 25.47 34.03 -7.20
N HIS A 42 25.17 35.26 -6.83
CA HIS A 42 24.20 35.69 -5.84
C HIS A 42 22.79 35.52 -6.41
N GLY A 43 22.26 34.30 -6.34
CA GLY A 43 20.85 34.02 -6.53
C GLY A 43 20.20 33.77 -5.18
N ALA A 44 19.41 34.72 -4.68
CA ALA A 44 18.52 34.48 -3.55
C ALA A 44 17.44 33.46 -3.97
N HIS A 45 17.80 32.17 -3.97
CA HIS A 45 16.82 31.10 -3.98
C HIS A 45 16.14 31.14 -2.63
N SER A 46 14.98 31.81 -2.58
CA SER A 46 14.02 31.58 -1.54
C SER A 46 13.81 30.07 -1.47
N LYS A 47 14.37 29.41 -0.45
CA LYS A 47 13.98 28.05 -0.10
C LYS A 47 12.52 28.17 0.29
N GLN A 48 11.63 28.01 -0.68
CA GLN A 48 10.23 27.82 -0.44
C GLN A 48 10.16 26.51 0.33
N ARG A 49 10.22 26.64 1.65
CA ARG A 49 10.04 25.56 2.61
C ARG A 49 8.62 25.09 2.34
N SER A 50 8.50 24.08 1.47
CA SER A 50 7.25 23.43 1.15
C SER A 50 6.60 23.11 2.49
N MET A 51 5.58 23.88 2.84
CA MET A 51 4.78 23.58 4.01
C MET A 51 4.04 22.31 3.61
N LYS A 52 4.66 21.14 3.88
CA LYS A 52 4.02 19.84 3.70
C LYS A 52 2.70 19.94 4.46
N LYS A 53 1.60 20.00 3.72
CA LYS A 53 0.26 20.06 4.31
C LYS A 53 0.15 18.88 5.27
N LYS A 54 -0.43 19.13 6.44
CA LYS A 54 -0.64 18.06 7.42
C LYS A 54 -1.65 17.08 6.85
N VAL A 55 -1.15 15.97 6.31
CA VAL A 55 -2.00 14.89 5.79
C VAL A 55 -2.70 14.22 6.97
N THR A 56 -4.02 14.35 7.00
CA THR A 56 -4.87 13.67 7.98
C THR A 56 -5.36 12.35 7.41
N GLY A 57 -5.16 11.26 8.14
CA GLY A 57 -5.58 9.93 7.74
C GLY A 57 -5.84 9.02 8.94
N LYS A 58 -6.43 7.86 8.65
CA LYS A 58 -6.66 6.79 9.63
C LYS A 58 -5.34 6.34 10.27
N ASP A 59 -5.40 5.96 11.54
CA ASP A 59 -4.27 5.32 12.22
C ASP A 59 -4.36 3.82 12.01
N LEU A 60 -3.64 3.28 11.04
CA LEU A 60 -3.73 1.86 10.66
C LEU A 60 -3.12 0.90 11.69
N ARG A 61 -2.59 1.44 12.79
CA ARG A 61 -2.21 0.69 13.99
C ARG A 61 -3.39 0.43 14.94
N LYS A 62 -4.54 1.05 14.67
CA LYS A 62 -5.74 1.00 15.54
C LYS A 62 -7.00 0.61 14.79
N GLU A 63 -7.07 0.89 13.49
CA GLU A 63 -8.20 0.55 12.65
C GLU A 63 -7.72 0.02 11.29
N ALA A 64 -8.46 -0.91 10.71
CA ALA A 64 -8.18 -1.37 9.36
C ALA A 64 -8.46 -0.27 8.31
N PRO A 65 -7.74 -0.26 7.18
CA PRO A 65 -8.13 0.56 6.05
C PRO A 65 -9.47 0.07 5.50
N ARG A 66 -10.12 0.88 4.65
CA ARG A 66 -11.39 0.49 4.02
C ARG A 66 -11.29 -0.86 3.30
N SER A 67 -12.44 -1.55 3.24
CA SER A 67 -12.58 -2.76 2.44
C SER A 67 -12.19 -2.47 0.98
N PRO A 68 -11.49 -3.41 0.30
CA PRO A 68 -11.15 -3.26 -1.11
C PRO A 68 -12.38 -3.23 -2.04
N ARG A 69 -13.56 -3.68 -1.56
CA ARG A 69 -14.85 -3.61 -2.27
C ARG A 69 -15.48 -2.23 -2.29
N ILE A 70 -15.13 -1.37 -1.33
CA ILE A 70 -15.70 -0.03 -1.25
C ILE A 70 -15.20 0.78 -2.45
N ARG A 71 -16.14 1.12 -3.34
CA ARG A 71 -15.87 1.86 -4.56
C ARG A 71 -15.66 3.34 -4.23
N VAL A 72 -14.54 3.89 -4.68
CA VAL A 72 -14.24 5.33 -4.61
C VAL A 72 -14.09 5.81 -6.05
N GLY A 73 -14.95 6.74 -6.50
CA GLY A 73 -14.97 7.17 -7.90
C GLY A 73 -15.23 6.05 -8.91
N GLY A 74 -15.89 4.96 -8.49
CA GLY A 74 -16.13 3.77 -9.30
C GLY A 74 -15.03 2.69 -9.21
N TYR A 75 -13.87 2.99 -8.63
CA TYR A 75 -12.74 2.05 -8.56
C TYR A 75 -12.77 1.17 -7.30
N ALA A 76 -12.56 -0.14 -7.49
CA ALA A 76 -12.10 -1.04 -6.41
C ALA A 76 -10.74 -0.59 -5.90
N ILE A 77 -10.39 -1.01 -4.68
CA ILE A 77 -9.05 -0.89 -4.09
C ILE A 77 -8.63 0.55 -3.79
N LEU A 78 -9.06 1.54 -4.57
CA LEU A 78 -8.66 2.95 -4.46
C LEU A 78 -8.85 3.50 -3.04
N GLY A 79 -10.01 3.28 -2.40
CA GLY A 79 -10.23 3.74 -1.03
C GLY A 79 -9.22 3.15 -0.03
N ARG A 80 -8.91 1.86 -0.17
CA ARG A 80 -7.92 1.16 0.65
C ARG A 80 -6.51 1.71 0.40
N THR A 81 -6.15 1.94 -0.86
CA THR A 81 -4.84 2.49 -1.25
C THR A 81 -4.65 3.92 -0.76
N ILE A 82 -5.70 4.76 -0.81
CA ILE A 82 -5.71 6.12 -0.24
C ILE A 82 -5.43 6.05 1.27
N ASP A 83 -6.15 5.18 2.00
CA ASP A 83 -5.99 5.06 3.46
C ASP A 83 -4.56 4.63 3.83
N LYS A 84 -4.01 3.63 3.12
CA LYS A 84 -2.63 3.16 3.30
C LYS A 84 -1.62 4.26 3.00
N CYS A 85 -1.79 5.01 1.92
CA CYS A 85 -0.90 6.09 1.54
C CYS A 85 -0.94 7.24 2.56
N ARG A 86 -2.12 7.64 3.02
CA ARG A 86 -2.26 8.67 4.06
C ARG A 86 -1.63 8.24 5.37
N ALA A 87 -1.82 6.98 5.75
CA ALA A 87 -1.20 6.43 6.94
C ALA A 87 0.32 6.35 6.81
N LEU A 88 0.85 6.02 5.62
CA LEU A 88 2.30 6.08 5.35
C LEU A 88 2.83 7.50 5.55
N VAL A 89 2.22 8.49 4.89
CA VAL A 89 2.65 9.89 4.96
C VAL A 89 2.53 10.46 6.37
N ALA A 90 1.53 10.02 7.13
CA ALA A 90 1.32 10.41 8.52
C ALA A 90 2.19 9.63 9.54
N GLY A 91 2.96 8.63 9.12
CA GLY A 91 3.77 7.77 10.01
C GLY A 91 2.94 6.83 10.89
N LYS A 92 1.74 6.44 10.43
CA LYS A 92 0.74 5.65 11.16
C LYS A 92 0.31 4.38 10.39
N ILE A 93 1.18 3.87 9.51
CA ILE A 93 0.84 2.74 8.63
C ILE A 93 0.71 1.39 9.36
N GLY A 94 1.37 1.24 10.51
CA GLY A 94 1.37 -0.02 11.25
C GLY A 94 2.01 -1.16 10.45
N GLU A 95 1.32 -2.29 10.35
CA GLU A 95 1.79 -3.48 9.63
C GLU A 95 1.45 -3.47 8.13
N TYR A 96 0.66 -2.48 7.67
CA TYR A 96 0.32 -2.34 6.27
C TYR A 96 1.51 -1.82 5.47
N HIS A 97 1.56 -2.15 4.17
CA HIS A 97 2.57 -1.66 3.24
C HIS A 97 1.89 -1.01 2.03
N PHE A 98 2.18 0.26 1.77
CA PHE A 98 1.75 0.97 0.56
C PHE A 98 2.57 0.49 -0.65
N ASP A 99 1.97 0.52 -1.84
CA ASP A 99 2.57 0.01 -3.07
C ASP A 99 2.79 -1.52 -3.04
N CYS A 100 1.85 -2.24 -2.41
CA CYS A 100 1.87 -3.70 -2.42
C CYS A 100 1.24 -4.25 -3.72
N PRO A 101 1.30 -5.57 -4.01
CA PRO A 101 0.77 -6.16 -5.23
C PRO A 101 -0.71 -5.87 -5.47
N LEU A 102 -1.49 -5.72 -4.39
CA LEU A 102 -2.89 -5.34 -4.49
C LEU A 102 -3.04 -3.89 -4.98
N ASP A 103 -2.24 -2.95 -4.46
CA ASP A 103 -2.27 -1.56 -4.96
C ASP A 103 -1.77 -1.52 -6.41
N ASN A 104 -0.79 -2.37 -6.74
CA ASN A 104 -0.23 -2.48 -8.08
C ASN A 104 -1.21 -3.04 -9.12
N THR A 105 -2.28 -3.75 -8.74
CA THR A 105 -3.33 -4.11 -9.72
C THR A 105 -4.09 -2.86 -10.18
N LEU A 106 -4.34 -1.90 -9.29
CA LEU A 106 -4.94 -0.61 -9.62
C LEU A 106 -3.97 0.27 -10.41
N PHE A 107 -2.72 0.37 -9.95
CA PHE A 107 -1.69 1.17 -10.61
C PHE A 107 -1.37 0.65 -12.02
N GLY A 108 -1.25 -0.67 -12.17
CA GLY A 108 -1.08 -1.34 -13.46
C GLY A 108 -2.28 -1.12 -14.39
N PHE A 109 -3.51 -1.23 -13.88
CA PHE A 109 -4.72 -0.98 -14.68
C PHE A 109 -4.78 0.44 -15.24
N LYS A 110 -4.35 1.45 -14.46
CA LYS A 110 -4.30 2.84 -14.91
C LYS A 110 -2.97 3.26 -15.50
N GLY A 111 -1.94 2.42 -15.51
CA GLY A 111 -0.59 2.79 -15.96
C GLY A 111 0.03 3.96 -15.18
N VAL A 112 -0.24 4.04 -13.87
CA VAL A 112 0.32 5.08 -12.98
C VAL A 112 1.36 4.48 -12.03
N ARG A 113 2.23 5.31 -11.44
CA ARG A 113 3.21 4.86 -10.44
C ARG A 113 2.73 5.18 -9.03
N GLY A 114 3.08 4.30 -8.07
CA GLY A 114 2.78 4.52 -6.65
C GLY A 114 3.41 5.82 -6.11
N ASP A 115 4.58 6.22 -6.61
CA ASP A 115 5.24 7.48 -6.24
C ASP A 115 4.41 8.72 -6.63
N ASP A 116 3.83 8.73 -7.84
CA ASP A 116 3.00 9.85 -8.31
C ASP A 116 1.70 9.94 -7.49
N PHE A 117 1.10 8.78 -7.19
CA PHE A 117 -0.06 8.69 -6.29
C PHE A 117 0.26 9.27 -4.91
N LYS A 118 1.41 8.88 -4.35
CA LYS A 118 1.87 9.38 -3.05
C LYS A 118 2.11 10.88 -3.07
N ALA A 119 2.66 11.42 -4.16
CA ALA A 119 2.89 12.86 -4.30
C ALA A 119 1.58 13.67 -4.24
N GLN A 120 0.46 13.15 -4.76
CA GLN A 120 -0.84 13.81 -4.63
C GLN A 120 -1.34 13.81 -3.17
N ILE A 121 -1.18 12.68 -2.47
CA ILE A 121 -1.55 12.59 -1.06
C ILE A 121 -0.69 13.52 -0.19
N GLU A 122 0.62 13.64 -0.48
CA GLU A 122 1.50 14.59 0.22
C GLU A 122 1.11 16.07 0.00
N GLN A 123 0.45 16.38 -1.12
CA GLN A 123 -0.14 17.70 -1.39
C GLN A 123 -1.48 17.92 -0.66
N GLY A 124 -1.97 16.91 0.08
CA GLY A 124 -3.19 16.97 0.86
C GLY A 124 -4.45 16.61 0.07
N ALA A 125 -4.32 15.84 -1.02
CA ALA A 125 -5.46 15.44 -1.84
C ALA A 125 -6.52 14.64 -1.04
N GLY A 126 -7.76 15.10 -1.13
CA GLY A 126 -8.97 14.42 -0.68
C GLY A 126 -9.32 13.22 -1.57
N ASP A 127 -10.33 12.45 -1.18
CA ASP A 127 -10.74 11.26 -1.95
C ASP A 127 -11.23 11.64 -3.35
N GLN A 128 -12.02 12.71 -3.44
CA GLN A 128 -12.53 13.22 -4.71
C GLN A 128 -11.40 13.74 -5.62
N GLU A 129 -10.43 14.47 -5.05
CA GLU A 129 -9.26 14.96 -5.79
C GLU A 129 -8.39 13.80 -6.30
N MET A 130 -8.26 12.71 -5.52
CA MET A 130 -7.57 11.50 -5.96
C MET A 130 -8.30 10.78 -7.10
N VAL A 131 -9.64 10.76 -7.07
CA VAL A 131 -10.45 10.21 -8.18
C VAL A 131 -10.25 11.02 -9.44
N GLU A 132 -10.33 12.35 -9.34
CA GLU A 132 -10.14 13.26 -10.47
C GLU A 132 -8.74 13.13 -11.06
N TRP A 133 -7.71 13.13 -10.21
CA TRP A 133 -6.34 12.89 -10.63
C TRP A 133 -6.19 11.53 -11.31
N LEU A 134 -6.75 10.45 -10.76
CA LEU A 134 -6.62 9.11 -11.32
C LEU A 134 -7.33 9.01 -12.69
N ASN A 135 -8.49 9.66 -12.83
CA ASN A 135 -9.22 9.71 -14.11
C ASN A 135 -8.44 10.46 -15.20
N GLN A 136 -7.64 11.46 -14.82
CA GLN A 136 -6.82 12.26 -15.75
C GLN A 136 -5.43 11.67 -16.00
N SER A 137 -4.93 10.84 -15.08
CA SER A 137 -3.56 10.32 -15.11
C SER A 137 -3.48 8.92 -15.73
N GLY A 138 -2.37 8.65 -16.41
CA GLY A 138 -2.10 7.35 -17.03
C GLY A 138 -3.07 7.02 -18.18
N GLU A 139 -3.49 5.76 -18.28
CA GLU A 139 -4.37 5.27 -19.34
C GLU A 139 -5.82 5.73 -19.14
N LYS A 140 -6.43 6.27 -20.19
CA LYS A 140 -7.86 6.60 -20.18
C LYS A 140 -8.68 5.30 -20.15
N LYS A 141 -9.64 5.22 -19.23
CA LYS A 141 -10.56 4.09 -19.10
C LYS A 141 -11.99 4.58 -19.13
N THR A 142 -12.87 3.86 -19.83
CA THR A 142 -14.30 4.16 -19.82
C THR A 142 -14.93 3.66 -18.51
N PRO A 143 -16.10 4.19 -18.11
CA PRO A 143 -16.84 3.69 -16.95
C PRO A 143 -17.11 2.18 -17.00
N GLU A 144 -17.33 1.62 -18.19
CA GLU A 144 -17.57 0.19 -18.42
C GLU A 144 -16.30 -0.63 -18.20
N GLU A 145 -15.14 -0.16 -18.68
CA GLU A 145 -13.85 -0.81 -18.43
C GLU A 145 -13.51 -0.81 -16.94
N ILE A 146 -13.75 0.31 -16.25
CA ILE A 146 -13.54 0.42 -14.81
C ILE A 146 -14.44 -0.59 -14.09
N ARG A 147 -15.73 -0.66 -14.44
CA ARG A 147 -16.67 -1.60 -13.83
C ARG A 147 -16.27 -3.06 -14.07
N ARG A 148 -15.91 -3.41 -15.30
CA ARG A 148 -15.48 -4.77 -15.65
C ARG A 148 -14.21 -5.16 -14.88
N TRP A 149 -13.19 -4.30 -14.89
CA TRP A 149 -11.98 -4.52 -14.11
C TRP A 149 -12.30 -4.69 -12.62
N CYS A 150 -13.20 -3.86 -12.11
CA CYS A 150 -13.68 -3.88 -10.74
C CYS A 150 -14.36 -5.20 -10.32
N GLU A 151 -15.11 -5.81 -11.23
CA GLU A 151 -15.76 -7.13 -11.05
C GLU A 151 -14.72 -8.26 -11.14
N GLU A 152 -13.80 -8.17 -12.12
CA GLU A 152 -12.72 -9.14 -12.31
C GLU A 152 -11.78 -9.22 -11.10
N VAL A 153 -11.32 -8.08 -10.57
CA VAL A 153 -10.43 -8.07 -9.38
C VAL A 153 -11.15 -8.53 -8.11
N GLU A 154 -12.44 -8.27 -7.99
CA GLU A 154 -13.24 -8.71 -6.83
C GLU A 154 -13.46 -10.23 -6.84
N ALA A 155 -13.68 -10.81 -8.02
CA ALA A 155 -13.78 -12.26 -8.20
C ALA A 155 -12.41 -12.96 -8.17
N SER A 156 -11.31 -12.22 -8.32
CA SER A 156 -9.97 -12.80 -8.39
C SER A 156 -9.51 -13.41 -7.06
N SER A 157 -8.78 -14.52 -7.16
CA SER A 157 -8.14 -15.18 -6.02
C SER A 157 -6.66 -15.38 -6.28
N LEU A 158 -5.83 -15.03 -5.28
CA LEU A 158 -4.40 -15.34 -5.27
C LEU A 158 -4.13 -16.85 -5.36
N TYR A 159 -5.13 -17.70 -5.09
CA TYR A 159 -5.04 -19.13 -5.31
C TYR A 159 -4.73 -19.48 -6.78
N HIS A 160 -5.21 -18.70 -7.76
CA HIS A 160 -4.96 -19.00 -9.17
C HIS A 160 -3.59 -18.56 -9.66
N HIS A 161 -2.81 -17.86 -8.83
CA HIS A 161 -1.46 -17.38 -9.13
C HIS A 161 -0.42 -18.34 -8.54
N PRO A 162 0.26 -19.18 -9.36
CA PRO A 162 1.17 -20.21 -8.86
C PRO A 162 2.24 -19.68 -7.89
N GLU A 163 2.73 -18.46 -8.14
CA GLU A 163 3.76 -17.81 -7.34
C GLU A 163 3.27 -17.30 -5.98
N LYS A 164 1.95 -17.16 -5.78
CA LYS A 164 1.32 -16.69 -4.54
C LYS A 164 0.42 -17.73 -3.89
N ARG A 165 0.10 -18.82 -4.58
CA ARG A 165 -0.86 -19.85 -4.16
C ARG A 165 -0.52 -20.44 -2.80
N GLU A 166 0.74 -20.80 -2.58
CA GLU A 166 1.17 -21.43 -1.32
C GLU A 166 1.00 -20.47 -0.15
N PHE A 167 1.55 -19.25 -0.27
CA PHE A 167 1.38 -18.20 0.72
C PHE A 167 -0.10 -17.91 1.02
N PHE A 168 -0.91 -17.72 -0.02
CA PHE A 168 -2.34 -17.47 0.14
C PHE A 168 -3.04 -18.64 0.84
N SER A 169 -2.72 -19.88 0.46
CA SER A 169 -3.31 -21.07 1.08
C SER A 169 -2.96 -21.19 2.56
N GLU A 170 -1.72 -20.88 2.95
CA GLU A 170 -1.32 -20.85 4.36
C GLU A 170 -2.08 -19.78 5.16
N GLU A 171 -2.18 -18.56 4.64
CA GLU A 171 -2.84 -17.45 5.33
C GLU A 171 -4.36 -17.67 5.46
N VAL A 172 -5.00 -18.16 4.41
CA VAL A 172 -6.45 -18.46 4.39
C VAL A 172 -6.79 -19.60 5.34
N LYS A 173 -5.96 -20.65 5.40
CA LYS A 173 -6.15 -21.77 6.33
C LYS A 173 -6.05 -21.36 7.80
N LYS A 174 -5.20 -20.38 8.14
CA LYS A 174 -5.10 -19.83 9.52
C LYS A 174 -6.41 -19.20 9.98
N LEU A 175 -7.22 -18.72 9.04
CA LEU A 175 -8.54 -18.14 9.30
C LEU A 175 -9.67 -19.18 9.24
N GLY A 176 -9.35 -20.47 9.02
CA GLY A 176 -10.34 -21.54 8.91
C GLY A 176 -11.13 -21.53 7.60
N LEU A 177 -10.61 -20.86 6.56
CA LEU A 177 -11.27 -20.71 5.27
C LEU A 177 -10.70 -21.70 4.23
N ASP A 178 -11.45 -21.92 3.15
CA ASP A 178 -11.06 -22.79 2.02
C ASP A 178 -10.30 -21.97 0.95
N PRO A 179 -8.99 -22.20 0.72
CA PRO A 179 -8.20 -21.46 -0.26
C PRO A 179 -8.75 -21.51 -1.69
N GLU A 180 -9.46 -22.58 -2.07
CA GLU A 180 -9.97 -22.72 -3.43
C GLU A 180 -11.23 -21.88 -3.68
N LYS A 181 -11.97 -21.56 -2.62
CA LYS A 181 -13.24 -20.83 -2.68
C LYS A 181 -13.14 -19.39 -2.20
N THR A 182 -12.08 -19.06 -1.47
CA THR A 182 -11.90 -17.74 -0.87
C THR A 182 -11.32 -16.77 -1.89
N THR A 183 -11.99 -15.63 -2.08
CA THR A 183 -11.46 -14.53 -2.90
C THR A 183 -10.38 -13.76 -2.15
N THR A 184 -9.49 -13.07 -2.88
CA THR A 184 -8.47 -12.23 -2.25
C THR A 184 -9.10 -11.17 -1.35
N PHE A 185 -10.22 -10.60 -1.76
CA PHE A 185 -10.92 -9.55 -1.01
C PHE A 185 -11.57 -10.09 0.27
N GLU A 186 -12.18 -11.28 0.20
CA GLU A 186 -12.73 -11.94 1.38
C GLU A 186 -11.66 -12.27 2.41
N TRP A 187 -10.54 -12.83 1.97
CA TRP A 187 -9.40 -13.09 2.85
C TRP A 187 -8.93 -11.81 3.55
N LEU A 188 -8.73 -10.71 2.80
CA LEU A 188 -8.27 -9.43 3.35
C LEU A 188 -9.24 -8.82 4.37
N GLU A 189 -10.54 -8.87 4.11
CA GLU A 189 -11.54 -8.32 5.04
C GLU A 189 -11.62 -9.13 6.34
N ILE A 190 -11.50 -10.46 6.25
CA ILE A 190 -11.51 -11.33 7.42
C ILE A 190 -10.21 -11.15 8.22
N ASP A 191 -9.07 -11.11 7.54
CA ASP A 191 -7.75 -10.84 8.15
C ASP A 191 -7.73 -9.47 8.86
N ASP A 192 -8.25 -8.41 8.22
CA ASP A 192 -8.38 -7.08 8.81
C ASP A 192 -9.24 -7.12 10.09
N ARG A 193 -10.40 -7.80 10.03
CA ARG A 193 -11.29 -7.93 11.19
C ARG A 193 -10.63 -8.67 12.35
N VAL A 194 -9.96 -9.79 12.07
CA VAL A 194 -9.30 -10.60 13.10
C VAL A 194 -8.11 -9.84 13.70
N SER A 195 -7.28 -9.22 12.87
CA SER A 195 -6.07 -8.51 13.31
C SER A 195 -6.40 -7.32 14.22
N HIS A 196 -7.46 -6.56 13.91
CA HIS A 196 -7.85 -5.39 14.71
C HIS A 196 -8.77 -5.75 15.90
N ALA A 197 -9.52 -6.86 15.82
CA ALA A 197 -10.24 -7.37 17.00
C ALA A 197 -9.28 -7.85 18.10
N GLN A 198 -8.16 -8.48 17.72
CA GLN A 198 -7.12 -8.91 18.67
C GLN A 198 -6.35 -7.75 19.30
N GLN A 199 -6.30 -6.58 18.65
CA GLN A 199 -5.65 -5.39 19.20
C GLN A 199 -6.55 -4.60 20.15
N ALA A 200 -7.86 -4.82 20.10
CA ALA A 200 -8.85 -4.18 20.96
C ALA A 200 -9.17 -4.99 22.24
N ALA A 201 -8.72 -6.24 22.33
CA ALA A 201 -8.89 -7.15 23.46
C ALA A 201 -7.68 -7.11 24.41
#